data_AF-A0A3P7E7T4-F1
#
_entry.id   AF-A0A3P7E7T4-F1
#
_cell.length_a   1.000
_cell.length_b   1.000
_cell.length_c   1.000
_cell.angle_alpha   90.00
_cell.angle_beta   90.00
_cell.angle_gamma   90.00
#
_symmetry.space_group_name_H-M   'P 1'
#
loop_
_entity.id
_entity.type
_entity.pdbx_description
1 polymer ?
#
loop_
_entity_poly.entity_id
_entity_poly.type
_entity_poly.pdbx_seq_one_letter_code
_entity_poly.pdbx_strand_id
1 'polypeptide(L)'
;MFSAHIDSKAYDTPENKLKVQVLLDAAKSSFKQSKINIERRAGLPPSSYQSFLKGKRDIAGFVLRPFSQQYIYNRLNSLEDQNVFKNGITKLQTQVIAAASVVMGAVARFLTGGNETETDLFNQYDIDELYVAVLLNCFLKYSDWHTCNFFKSITKGDSRFEHHSKETYISVGRDNYSLIRTLMTMLIVNVLGSKNAVNVPSRIQCEDLNKHDKIYHYTWQYDPENEKFTCYRNLLYTTAAESPAFKLDGIFPRNFFYLDKT
;
A
#
# COMPACT_ATOMS: atom_id res chain seq x y z
N MET A 1 13.82 4.08 15.04
CA MET A 1 13.17 5.35 15.41
C MET A 1 12.48 5.89 14.19
N PHE A 2 11.18 6.18 14.27
CA PHE A 2 10.43 6.77 13.15
C PHE A 2 10.29 8.27 13.35
N SER A 3 10.10 8.99 12.26
CA SER A 3 9.70 10.40 12.27
C SER A 3 8.35 10.55 11.57
N ALA A 4 7.47 11.35 12.14
CA ALA A 4 6.20 11.76 11.57
C ALA A 4 6.31 13.21 11.12
N HIS A 5 6.33 13.43 9.80
CA HIS A 5 6.44 14.76 9.21
C HIS A 5 5.07 15.35 8.99
N ILE A 6 4.84 16.54 9.52
CA ILE A 6 3.59 17.28 9.41
C ILE A 6 3.84 18.53 8.56
N ASP A 7 2.91 18.82 7.65
CA ASP A 7 2.92 20.09 6.91
C ASP A 7 2.56 21.23 7.86
N SER A 8 3.50 22.15 8.06
CA SER A 8 3.31 23.31 8.96
C SER A 8 2.09 24.14 8.56
N LYS A 9 1.90 24.42 7.28
CA LYS A 9 0.81 25.29 6.79
C LYS A 9 -0.56 24.67 7.01
N ALA A 10 -0.70 23.36 6.79
CA ALA A 10 -1.93 22.62 7.09
C ALA A 10 -2.17 22.57 8.61
N TYR A 11 -1.11 22.40 9.40
CA TYR A 11 -1.18 22.24 10.86
C TYR A 11 -1.49 23.53 11.63
N ASP A 12 -1.15 24.70 11.09
CA ASP A 12 -1.32 25.97 11.80
C ASP A 12 -2.79 26.40 11.98
N THR A 13 -3.74 25.72 11.32
CA THR A 13 -5.19 25.93 11.60
C THR A 13 -5.62 25.17 12.86
N PRO A 14 -6.40 25.78 13.79
CA PRO A 14 -6.78 25.13 15.05
C PRO A 14 -7.47 23.78 14.87
N GLU A 15 -8.32 23.66 13.86
CA GLU A 15 -9.07 22.43 13.57
C GLU A 15 -8.15 21.29 13.11
N ASN A 16 -7.25 21.55 12.15
CA ASN A 16 -6.29 20.53 11.72
C ASN A 16 -5.28 20.19 12.78
N LYS A 17 -4.85 21.18 13.58
CA LYS A 17 -3.94 20.94 14.70
C LYS A 17 -4.49 19.85 15.62
N LEU A 18 -5.76 19.96 16.00
CA LEU A 18 -6.43 18.97 16.84
C LEU A 18 -6.52 17.62 16.13
N LYS A 19 -6.99 17.58 14.88
CA LYS A 19 -7.13 16.35 14.08
C LYS A 19 -5.79 15.61 13.93
N VAL A 20 -4.73 16.32 13.57
CA VAL A 20 -3.38 15.74 13.43
C VAL A 20 -2.85 15.24 14.77
N GLN A 21 -3.06 15.99 15.86
CA GLN A 21 -2.61 15.57 17.18
C GLN A 21 -3.30 14.28 17.63
N VAL A 22 -4.62 14.19 17.43
CA VAL A 22 -5.41 12.98 17.73
C VAL A 22 -4.89 11.78 16.95
N LEU A 23 -4.59 11.94 15.66
CA LEU A 23 -4.02 10.86 14.84
C LEU A 23 -2.62 10.45 15.33
N LEU A 24 -1.78 11.42 15.73
CA LEU A 24 -0.42 11.16 16.21
C LEU A 24 -0.41 10.47 17.58
N ASP A 25 -1.33 10.83 18.46
CA ASP A 25 -1.41 10.23 19.79
C ASP A 25 -1.88 8.77 19.69
N ALA A 26 -2.87 8.49 18.84
CA ALA A 26 -3.26 7.11 18.54
C ALA A 26 -2.14 6.31 17.85
N ALA A 27 -1.45 6.92 16.88
CA ALA A 27 -0.27 6.34 16.26
C ALA A 27 0.81 5.96 17.28
N LYS A 28 1.07 6.82 18.28
CA LYS A 28 2.03 6.55 19.35
C LYS A 28 1.56 5.47 20.31
N SER A 29 0.29 5.46 20.70
CA SER A 29 -0.24 4.47 21.66
C SER A 29 -0.18 3.06 21.09
N SER A 30 -0.43 2.91 19.79
CA SER A 30 -0.31 1.61 19.11
C SER A 30 1.14 1.18 18.87
N PHE A 31 2.11 2.08 19.04
CA PHE A 31 3.51 1.82 18.77
C PHE A 31 4.26 1.29 20.00
N LYS A 32 4.03 0.02 20.33
CA LYS A 32 4.54 -0.65 21.54
C LYS A 32 6.08 -0.62 21.72
N GLN A 33 6.85 -0.45 20.64
CA GLN A 33 8.29 -0.76 20.64
C GLN A 33 9.24 0.41 20.34
N SER A 34 8.76 1.63 20.10
CA SER A 34 9.66 2.72 19.68
C SER A 34 9.08 4.13 19.87
N LYS A 35 9.94 5.15 19.74
CA LYS A 35 9.53 6.57 19.75
C LYS A 35 9.28 7.05 18.32
N ILE A 36 8.21 7.84 18.14
CA ILE A 36 7.93 8.61 16.93
C ILE A 36 8.34 10.06 17.19
N ASN A 37 9.33 10.56 16.46
CA ASN A 37 9.69 11.97 16.49
C ASN A 37 8.69 12.77 15.65
N ILE A 38 8.12 13.84 16.20
CA ILE A 38 7.20 14.69 15.44
C ILE A 38 7.98 15.86 14.87
N GLU A 39 7.91 16.03 13.56
CA GLU A 39 8.62 17.09 12.85
C GLU A 39 7.66 17.96 12.05
N ARG A 40 7.49 19.22 12.46
CA ARG A 40 6.78 20.23 11.68
C ARG A 40 7.72 20.79 10.62
N ARG A 41 7.31 20.75 9.36
CA ARG A 41 8.16 21.18 8.23
C ARG A 41 7.41 22.12 7.30
N ALA A 42 8.14 23.09 6.74
CA ALA A 42 7.64 23.95 5.67
C ALA A 42 7.46 23.21 4.33
N GLY A 43 8.24 22.14 4.14
CA GLY A 43 8.13 21.21 3.01
C GLY A 43 8.14 19.77 3.51
N LEU A 44 7.14 19.00 3.10
CA LEU A 44 7.11 17.57 3.33
C LEU A 44 8.13 16.85 2.43
N PRO A 45 8.58 15.62 2.80
CA PRO A 45 9.27 14.75 1.86
C PRO A 45 8.34 14.35 0.69
N PRO A 46 8.89 14.03 -0.50
CA PRO A 46 8.10 13.56 -1.63
C PRO A 46 7.19 12.40 -1.22
N SER A 47 5.89 12.59 -1.37
CA SER A 47 4.85 11.62 -1.01
C SER A 47 3.53 11.99 -1.67
N SER A 48 2.64 11.02 -1.86
CA SER A 48 1.30 11.25 -2.42
C SER A 48 0.49 12.26 -1.59
N TYR A 49 0.78 12.37 -0.29
CA TYR A 49 0.14 13.35 0.59
C TYR A 49 0.34 14.80 0.11
N GLN A 50 1.50 15.12 -0.48
CA GLN A 50 1.71 16.44 -1.06
C GLN A 50 0.75 16.76 -2.20
N SER A 51 0.40 15.76 -3.03
CA SER A 51 -0.55 15.95 -4.13
C SER A 51 -1.95 16.29 -3.60
N PHE A 52 -2.37 15.67 -2.51
CA PHE A 52 -3.62 16.02 -1.83
C PHE A 52 -3.58 17.44 -1.27
N LEU A 53 -2.48 17.82 -0.60
CA LEU A 53 -2.31 19.15 -0.03
C LEU A 53 -2.24 20.28 -1.06
N LYS A 54 -1.89 19.97 -2.33
CA LYS A 54 -1.97 20.95 -3.43
C LYS A 54 -3.41 21.30 -3.79
N GLY A 55 -4.34 20.35 -3.68
CA GLY A 55 -5.76 20.58 -3.95
C GLY A 55 -6.51 21.14 -2.75
N LYS A 56 -6.22 20.61 -1.54
CA LYS A 56 -6.91 20.94 -0.30
C LYS A 56 -5.93 20.93 0.88
N ARG A 57 -5.72 22.08 1.52
CA ARG A 57 -4.79 22.23 2.65
C ARG A 57 -5.40 21.92 4.02
N ASP A 58 -6.71 21.76 4.08
CA ASP A 58 -7.47 21.38 5.27
C ASP A 58 -7.44 19.86 5.54
N ILE A 59 -6.63 19.10 4.80
CA ILE A 59 -6.47 17.67 5.03
C ILE A 59 -5.49 17.45 6.19
N ALA A 60 -5.99 16.87 7.27
CA ALA A 60 -5.17 16.44 8.40
C ALA A 60 -4.43 15.14 8.08
N GLY A 61 -3.12 15.10 8.35
CA GLY A 61 -2.30 13.93 8.13
C GLY A 61 -0.82 14.17 8.40
N PHE A 62 -0.05 13.10 8.38
CA PHE A 62 1.40 13.09 8.55
C PHE A 62 2.05 12.04 7.66
N VAL A 63 3.34 12.21 7.35
CA VAL A 63 4.15 11.22 6.63
C VAL A 63 5.02 10.47 7.63
N LEU A 64 4.77 9.17 7.80
CA LEU A 64 5.59 8.29 8.62
C LEU A 64 6.82 7.83 7.82
N ARG A 65 8.02 7.90 8.43
CA ARG A 65 9.29 7.54 7.78
C ARG A 65 10.32 7.01 8.77
N PRO A 66 11.23 6.11 8.35
CA PRO A 66 12.25 5.53 9.23
C PRO A 66 13.52 6.41 9.37
N PHE A 67 13.47 7.69 9.01
CA PHE A 67 14.61 8.63 9.04
C PHE A 67 14.13 10.07 9.27
N SER A 68 15.00 11.02 9.67
CA SER A 68 14.59 12.40 10.08
C SER A 68 14.79 13.49 9.02
N GLN A 69 15.96 13.59 8.37
CA GLN A 69 16.17 14.56 7.28
C GLN A 69 16.45 13.89 5.94
N GLN A 70 17.53 13.13 5.87
CA GLN A 70 17.97 12.47 4.64
C GLN A 70 17.63 10.99 4.66
N TYR A 71 17.41 10.43 3.47
CA TYR A 71 17.30 8.99 3.32
C TYR A 71 18.58 8.32 3.82
N ILE A 72 18.41 7.28 4.64
CA ILE A 72 19.56 6.50 5.15
C ILE A 72 20.23 5.73 4.00
N TYR A 73 19.43 5.32 3.01
CA TYR A 73 19.89 4.61 1.82
C TYR A 73 19.99 5.58 0.63
N ASN A 74 21.15 5.62 -0.02
CA ASN A 74 21.48 6.61 -1.05
C ASN A 74 21.37 6.09 -2.48
N ARG A 75 21.01 4.81 -2.67
CA ARG A 75 20.90 4.13 -3.97
C ARG A 75 19.44 3.79 -4.32
N LEU A 76 18.50 4.55 -3.76
CA LEU A 76 17.06 4.37 -3.95
C LEU A 76 16.68 4.36 -5.43
N ASN A 77 15.85 3.40 -5.84
CA ASN A 77 15.37 3.23 -7.22
C ASN A 77 16.49 3.06 -8.25
N SER A 78 17.67 2.57 -7.85
CA SER A 78 18.75 2.22 -8.76
C SER A 78 18.81 0.70 -8.98
N LEU A 79 19.65 0.26 -9.93
CA LEU A 79 19.94 -1.17 -10.12
C LEU A 79 20.56 -1.81 -8.87
N GLU A 80 21.14 -1.02 -7.98
CA GLU A 80 21.72 -1.49 -6.71
C GLU A 80 20.70 -1.57 -5.58
N ASP A 81 19.44 -1.13 -5.80
CA ASP A 81 18.31 -1.22 -4.86
C ASP A 81 17.74 -2.64 -4.80
N GLN A 82 18.63 -3.62 -4.69
CA GLN A 82 18.32 -5.03 -4.63
C GLN A 82 19.14 -5.67 -3.51
N ASN A 83 18.53 -6.62 -2.79
CA ASN A 83 19.21 -7.35 -1.71
C ASN A 83 19.86 -6.45 -0.62
N VAL A 84 19.38 -5.21 -0.46
CA VAL A 84 19.94 -4.20 0.45
C VAL A 84 19.98 -4.71 1.89
N PHE A 85 18.96 -5.47 2.28
CA PHE A 85 18.78 -5.94 3.65
C PHE A 85 19.48 -7.26 3.97
N LYS A 86 20.29 -7.85 3.08
CA LYS A 86 21.04 -9.12 3.24
C LYS A 86 20.67 -9.94 4.51
N ASN A 87 21.35 -9.68 5.63
CA ASN A 87 21.17 -10.37 6.93
C ASN A 87 20.28 -9.61 7.93
N GLY A 88 19.82 -8.41 7.59
CA GLY A 88 18.98 -7.52 8.40
C GLY A 88 17.47 -7.71 8.22
N ILE A 89 17.00 -8.79 7.57
CA ILE A 89 15.56 -9.05 7.34
C ILE A 89 14.77 -9.07 8.66
N THR A 90 15.31 -9.66 9.74
CA THR A 90 14.62 -9.69 11.04
C THR A 90 14.40 -8.27 11.59
N LYS A 91 15.41 -7.40 11.50
CA LYS A 91 15.28 -6.00 11.93
C LYS A 91 14.27 -5.25 11.06
N LEU A 92 14.28 -5.52 9.75
CA LEU A 92 13.29 -4.94 8.83
C LEU A 92 11.88 -5.41 9.17
N GLN A 93 11.68 -6.69 9.45
CA GLN A 93 10.40 -7.25 9.86
C GLN A 93 9.86 -6.55 11.10
N THR A 94 10.68 -6.39 12.15
CA THR A 94 10.29 -5.61 13.34
C THR A 94 9.90 -4.18 12.98
N GLN A 95 10.64 -3.51 12.09
CA GLN A 95 10.30 -2.15 11.66
C GLN A 95 8.99 -2.07 10.87
N VAL A 96 8.73 -3.06 10.00
CA VAL A 96 7.51 -3.13 9.19
C VAL A 96 6.30 -3.43 10.07
N ILE A 97 6.40 -4.37 11.00
CA ILE A 97 5.36 -4.66 12.00
C ILE A 97 5.06 -3.39 12.78
N ALA A 98 6.09 -2.73 13.30
CA ALA A 98 5.91 -1.53 14.09
C ALA A 98 5.27 -0.39 13.27
N ALA A 99 5.67 -0.21 12.00
CA ALA A 99 5.04 0.77 11.11
C ALA A 99 3.57 0.42 10.80
N ALA A 100 3.25 -0.85 10.60
CA ALA A 100 1.88 -1.31 10.41
C ALA A 100 1.03 -1.05 11.67
N SER A 101 1.58 -1.21 12.88
CA SER A 101 0.86 -0.90 14.14
C SER A 101 0.51 0.59 14.22
N VAL A 102 1.44 1.45 13.81
CA VAL A 102 1.20 2.91 13.76
C VAL A 102 0.07 3.25 12.81
N VAL A 103 0.08 2.67 11.61
CA VAL A 103 -0.96 2.90 10.60
C VAL A 103 -2.31 2.39 11.10
N MET A 104 -2.35 1.18 11.66
CA MET A 104 -3.57 0.61 12.24
C MET A 104 -4.15 1.49 13.35
N GLY A 105 -3.31 1.97 14.28
CA GLY A 105 -3.75 2.88 15.33
C GLY A 105 -4.34 4.19 14.79
N ALA A 106 -3.67 4.81 13.81
CA ALA A 106 -4.15 6.04 13.19
C ALA A 106 -5.47 5.83 12.43
N VAL A 107 -5.61 4.72 11.70
CA VAL A 107 -6.83 4.38 10.95
C VAL A 107 -7.98 4.06 11.89
N ALA A 108 -7.74 3.23 12.92
CA ALA A 108 -8.75 2.92 13.94
C ALA A 108 -9.29 4.21 14.57
N ARG A 109 -8.39 5.10 14.99
CA ARG A 109 -8.79 6.38 15.59
C ARG A 109 -9.56 7.27 14.64
N PHE A 110 -9.19 7.28 13.36
CA PHE A 110 -9.92 8.03 12.34
C PHE A 110 -11.35 7.51 12.17
N LEU A 111 -11.53 6.18 12.14
CA LEU A 111 -12.83 5.55 11.95
C LEU A 111 -13.76 5.68 13.17
N THR A 112 -13.21 5.58 14.38
CA THR A 112 -14.00 5.70 15.64
C THR A 112 -14.19 7.15 16.08
N GLY A 113 -13.56 8.09 15.38
CA GLY A 113 -13.64 9.53 15.62
C GLY A 113 -13.19 10.01 17.00
N GLY A 114 -12.77 9.14 17.90
CA GLY A 114 -12.81 9.55 19.30
C GLY A 114 -13.16 8.47 20.31
N ASN A 115 -14.01 7.54 19.91
CA ASN A 115 -14.72 6.71 20.86
C ASN A 115 -13.81 5.60 21.40
N GLU A 116 -13.51 5.64 22.69
CA GLU A 116 -12.61 4.67 23.35
C GLU A 116 -13.19 3.26 23.27
N THR A 117 -14.51 3.11 23.45
CA THR A 117 -15.16 1.78 23.39
C THR A 117 -15.07 1.14 22.01
N GLU A 118 -15.17 1.93 20.94
CA GLU A 118 -14.94 1.43 19.58
C GLU A 118 -13.46 1.26 19.26
N THR A 119 -12.58 2.05 19.89
CA THR A 119 -11.14 1.89 19.73
C THR A 119 -10.68 0.55 20.33
N ASP A 120 -11.32 0.10 21.41
CA ASP A 120 -11.08 -1.23 21.98
C ASP A 120 -11.48 -2.37 21.05
N LEU A 121 -12.50 -2.19 20.21
CA LEU A 121 -12.82 -3.16 19.15
C LEU A 121 -11.68 -3.27 18.14
N PHE A 122 -10.92 -2.19 17.90
CA PHE A 122 -9.75 -2.28 17.02
C PHE A 122 -8.53 -2.87 17.73
N ASN A 123 -8.43 -2.71 19.05
CA ASN A 123 -7.36 -3.30 19.86
C ASN A 123 -7.38 -4.84 19.88
N GLN A 124 -8.48 -5.47 19.47
CA GLN A 124 -8.57 -6.92 19.31
C GLN A 124 -7.82 -7.45 18.08
N TYR A 125 -7.55 -6.59 17.09
CA TYR A 125 -6.79 -6.97 15.91
C TYR A 125 -5.30 -6.83 16.18
N ASP A 126 -4.55 -7.89 15.86
CA ASP A 126 -3.10 -7.87 15.91
C ASP A 126 -2.52 -8.07 14.51
N ILE A 127 -1.25 -7.74 14.37
CA ILE A 127 -0.51 -7.95 13.12
C ILE A 127 -0.09 -9.41 13.06
N ASP A 128 -0.48 -10.10 12.00
CA ASP A 128 0.03 -11.44 11.71
C ASP A 128 1.51 -11.35 11.30
N GLU A 129 2.39 -11.53 12.28
CA GLU A 129 3.84 -11.46 12.07
C GLU A 129 4.36 -12.54 11.12
N LEU A 130 3.72 -13.72 11.08
CA LEU A 130 4.09 -14.80 10.17
C LEU A 130 3.75 -14.41 8.74
N TYR A 131 2.56 -13.84 8.53
CA TYR A 131 2.16 -13.33 7.23
C TYR A 131 3.09 -12.20 6.75
N VAL A 132 3.46 -11.27 7.63
CA VAL A 132 4.46 -10.24 7.31
C VAL A 132 5.79 -10.87 6.90
N ALA A 133 6.25 -11.91 7.60
CA ALA A 133 7.48 -12.62 7.24
C ALA A 133 7.39 -13.27 5.85
N VAL A 134 6.26 -13.90 5.52
CA VAL A 134 6.00 -14.49 4.20
C VAL A 134 6.09 -13.42 3.12
N LEU A 135 5.39 -12.30 3.30
CA LEU A 135 5.42 -11.19 2.34
C LEU A 135 6.83 -10.62 2.16
N LEU A 136 7.56 -10.35 3.25
CA LEU A 136 8.91 -9.82 3.17
C LEU A 136 9.86 -10.78 2.47
N ASN A 137 9.78 -12.07 2.76
CA ASN A 137 10.58 -13.06 2.05
C ASN A 137 10.26 -13.05 0.55
N CYS A 138 8.98 -13.11 0.18
CA CYS A 138 8.57 -13.16 -1.22
C CYS A 138 8.90 -11.88 -1.99
N PHE A 139 8.70 -10.70 -1.39
CA PHE A 139 9.04 -9.44 -2.04
C PHE A 139 10.54 -9.18 -2.12
N LEU A 140 11.32 -9.58 -1.11
CA LEU A 140 12.72 -9.14 -1.00
C LEU A 140 13.74 -10.24 -1.21
N LYS A 141 13.55 -11.41 -0.57
CA LYS A 141 14.56 -12.48 -0.50
C LYS A 141 14.63 -13.33 -1.77
N TYR A 142 13.49 -13.66 -2.37
CA TYR A 142 13.47 -14.44 -3.61
C TYR A 142 13.96 -13.61 -4.80
N SER A 143 14.72 -14.23 -5.70
CA SER A 143 15.26 -13.58 -6.91
C SER A 143 14.14 -13.06 -7.79
N ASP A 144 13.10 -13.87 -7.97
CA ASP A 144 11.90 -13.52 -8.71
C ASP A 144 10.64 -13.86 -7.92
N TRP A 145 9.58 -13.06 -8.10
CA TRP A 145 8.32 -13.26 -7.39
C TRP A 145 7.65 -14.61 -7.70
N HIS A 146 7.84 -15.14 -8.91
CA HIS A 146 7.28 -16.44 -9.29
C HIS A 146 7.98 -17.66 -8.69
N THR A 147 9.14 -17.44 -8.05
CA THR A 147 9.87 -18.50 -7.31
C THR A 147 9.44 -18.60 -5.85
N CYS A 148 8.71 -17.60 -5.33
CA CYS A 148 8.07 -17.70 -4.02
C CYS A 148 6.78 -18.50 -4.12
N ASN A 149 6.64 -19.54 -3.29
CA ASN A 149 5.46 -20.42 -3.26
C ASN A 149 4.16 -19.65 -2.99
N PHE A 150 4.16 -18.71 -2.03
CA PHE A 150 2.95 -17.97 -1.70
C PHE A 150 2.46 -17.13 -2.89
N PHE A 151 3.35 -16.36 -3.54
CA PHE A 151 3.02 -15.59 -4.72
C PHE A 151 2.60 -16.49 -5.88
N LYS A 152 3.31 -17.59 -6.12
CA LYS A 152 2.91 -18.59 -7.13
C LYS A 152 1.51 -19.15 -6.87
N SER A 153 1.13 -19.37 -5.62
CA SER A 153 -0.20 -19.86 -5.26
C SER A 153 -1.30 -18.84 -5.50
N ILE A 154 -1.13 -17.59 -5.05
CA ILE A 154 -2.17 -16.55 -5.23
C ILE A 154 -2.33 -16.12 -6.70
N THR A 155 -1.28 -16.25 -7.51
CA THR A 155 -1.32 -15.93 -8.94
C THR A 155 -1.63 -17.15 -9.82
N LYS A 156 -1.95 -18.31 -9.21
CA LYS A 156 -2.30 -19.52 -9.94
C LYS A 156 -3.48 -19.25 -10.86
N GLY A 157 -3.25 -19.39 -12.17
CA GLY A 157 -4.21 -19.08 -13.23
C GLY A 157 -3.86 -17.84 -14.08
N ASP A 158 -2.89 -17.02 -13.68
CA ASP A 158 -2.32 -15.99 -14.56
C ASP A 158 -1.07 -16.53 -15.26
N SER A 159 -1.23 -16.88 -16.54
CA SER A 159 -0.15 -17.43 -17.37
C SER A 159 1.01 -16.46 -17.61
N ARG A 160 0.83 -15.15 -17.40
CA ARG A 160 1.88 -14.16 -17.61
C ARG A 160 2.82 -14.09 -16.41
N PHE A 161 2.39 -14.51 -15.22
CA PHE A 161 3.13 -14.30 -13.98
C PHE A 161 4.55 -14.88 -14.00
N GLU A 162 4.73 -16.08 -14.56
CA GLU A 162 6.03 -16.76 -14.63
C GLU A 162 6.95 -16.20 -15.73
N HIS A 163 6.44 -15.36 -16.64
CA HIS A 163 7.19 -14.81 -17.77
C HIS A 163 7.78 -13.41 -17.51
N HIS A 164 7.41 -12.77 -16.40
CA HIS A 164 7.90 -11.44 -16.06
C HIS A 164 8.91 -11.49 -14.92
N SER A 165 9.98 -10.70 -15.05
CA SER A 165 10.98 -10.50 -14.02
C SER A 165 10.41 -9.70 -12.85
N LYS A 166 11.01 -9.89 -11.68
CA LYS A 166 10.74 -9.06 -10.50
C LYS A 166 11.08 -7.59 -10.74
N GLU A 167 10.07 -6.78 -10.99
CA GLU A 167 10.20 -5.35 -11.18
C GLU A 167 8.99 -4.59 -10.63
N THR A 168 9.23 -3.38 -10.14
CA THR A 168 8.19 -2.44 -9.69
C THR A 168 7.90 -1.35 -10.72
N TYR A 169 8.52 -1.44 -11.90
CA TYR A 169 8.35 -0.47 -12.96
C TYR A 169 6.91 -0.45 -13.49
N ILE A 170 6.40 0.77 -13.72
CA ILE A 170 5.08 0.98 -14.32
C ILE A 170 5.27 1.02 -15.83
N SER A 171 5.11 -0.16 -16.45
CA SER A 171 5.30 -0.33 -17.88
C SER A 171 4.27 0.41 -18.73
N VAL A 172 4.71 0.89 -19.89
CA VAL A 172 3.89 1.42 -20.98
C VAL A 172 3.81 0.35 -22.06
N GLY A 173 2.61 -0.15 -22.37
CA GLY A 173 2.47 -1.20 -23.38
C GLY A 173 1.02 -1.52 -23.73
N ARG A 174 0.82 -2.17 -24.89
CA ARG A 174 -0.52 -2.49 -25.45
C ARG A 174 -1.41 -3.28 -24.49
N ASP A 175 -0.82 -4.08 -23.60
CA ASP A 175 -1.56 -4.88 -22.63
C ASP A 175 -1.62 -4.25 -21.23
N ASN A 176 -0.93 -3.11 -21.02
CA ASN A 176 -0.79 -2.42 -19.74
C ASN A 176 -0.43 -3.35 -18.56
N TYR A 177 0.22 -4.49 -18.85
CA TYR A 177 0.53 -5.48 -17.84
C TYR A 177 1.71 -5.00 -17.00
N SER A 178 1.46 -4.85 -15.71
CA SER A 178 2.47 -4.54 -14.71
C SER A 178 2.38 -5.60 -13.63
N LEU A 179 3.43 -6.40 -13.51
CA LEU A 179 3.47 -7.55 -12.62
C LEU A 179 3.15 -7.15 -11.17
N ILE A 180 3.73 -6.05 -10.70
CA ILE A 180 3.47 -5.53 -9.35
C ILE A 180 2.00 -5.14 -9.16
N ARG A 181 1.36 -4.53 -10.18
CA ARG A 181 -0.06 -4.14 -10.09
C ARG A 181 -0.95 -5.37 -10.00
N THR A 182 -0.69 -6.38 -10.83
CA THR A 182 -1.44 -7.65 -10.81
C THR A 182 -1.27 -8.36 -9.47
N LEU A 183 -0.02 -8.47 -9.00
CA LEU A 183 0.30 -9.12 -7.73
C LEU A 183 -0.37 -8.40 -6.55
N MET A 184 -0.26 -7.06 -6.48
CA MET A 184 -0.93 -6.28 -5.42
C MET A 184 -2.45 -6.43 -5.47
N THR A 185 -3.05 -6.48 -6.67
CA THR A 185 -4.49 -6.72 -6.84
C THR A 185 -4.89 -8.07 -6.22
N MET A 186 -4.17 -9.14 -6.57
CA MET A 186 -4.44 -10.49 -6.06
C MET A 186 -4.19 -10.62 -4.56
N LEU A 187 -3.16 -9.94 -4.03
CA LEU A 187 -2.89 -9.86 -2.59
C LEU A 187 -4.03 -9.17 -1.84
N ILE A 188 -4.48 -8.01 -2.31
CA ILE A 188 -5.57 -7.26 -1.67
C ILE A 188 -6.86 -8.08 -1.69
N VAL A 189 -7.18 -8.74 -2.81
CA VAL A 189 -8.34 -9.63 -2.90
C VAL A 189 -8.22 -10.80 -1.92
N ASN A 190 -7.05 -11.44 -1.83
CA ASN A 190 -6.83 -12.55 -0.92
C ASN A 190 -6.97 -12.14 0.56
N VAL A 191 -6.44 -10.97 0.93
CA VAL A 191 -6.40 -10.49 2.33
C VAL A 191 -7.72 -9.87 2.77
N LEU A 192 -8.36 -9.06 1.91
CA LEU A 192 -9.56 -8.27 2.27
C LEU A 192 -10.86 -8.83 1.68
N GLY A 193 -10.77 -9.76 0.73
CA GLY A 193 -11.94 -10.36 0.10
C GLY A 193 -12.66 -11.33 1.03
N SER A 194 -13.98 -11.27 1.03
CA SER A 194 -14.82 -12.23 1.75
C SER A 194 -15.08 -13.47 0.89
N LYS A 195 -14.97 -14.65 1.51
CA LYS A 195 -15.25 -15.96 0.90
C LYS A 195 -16.73 -16.35 0.97
N ASN A 196 -17.63 -15.38 1.16
CA ASN A 196 -19.05 -15.61 1.45
C ASN A 196 -19.96 -15.69 0.20
N ALA A 197 -19.39 -15.71 -1.00
CA ALA A 197 -20.14 -16.02 -2.21
C ALA A 197 -20.49 -17.53 -2.23
N VAL A 198 -21.55 -17.89 -1.51
CA VAL A 198 -21.99 -19.28 -1.38
C VAL A 198 -22.52 -19.79 -2.71
N ASN A 199 -22.25 -21.05 -3.05
CA ASN A 199 -22.73 -21.75 -4.25
C ASN A 199 -22.26 -21.17 -5.60
N VAL A 200 -21.04 -20.64 -5.66
CA VAL A 200 -20.40 -20.20 -6.91
C VAL A 200 -19.24 -21.16 -7.27
N PRO A 201 -19.52 -22.32 -7.89
CA PRO A 201 -18.50 -23.34 -8.23
C PRO A 201 -17.59 -22.98 -9.41
N SER A 202 -17.89 -21.95 -10.20
CA SER A 202 -17.15 -21.68 -11.43
C SER A 202 -16.80 -20.20 -11.62
N ARG A 203 -15.74 -19.99 -12.40
CA ARG A 203 -15.28 -18.66 -12.83
C ARG A 203 -16.39 -17.86 -13.52
N ILE A 204 -17.13 -18.49 -14.44
CA ILE A 204 -18.19 -17.85 -15.22
C ILE A 204 -19.28 -17.33 -14.28
N GLN A 205 -19.73 -18.14 -13.33
CA GLN A 205 -20.74 -17.71 -12.37
C GLN A 205 -20.24 -16.59 -11.46
N CYS A 206 -18.95 -16.61 -11.07
CA CYS A 206 -18.35 -15.53 -10.31
C CYS A 206 -18.32 -14.21 -11.09
N GLU A 207 -17.93 -14.27 -12.36
CA GLU A 207 -17.90 -13.11 -13.26
C GLU A 207 -19.31 -12.58 -13.57
N ASP A 208 -20.32 -13.44 -13.64
CA ASP A 208 -21.72 -13.04 -13.85
C ASP A 208 -22.32 -12.24 -12.68
N LEU A 209 -21.81 -12.41 -11.46
CA LEU A 209 -22.24 -11.60 -10.31
C LEU A 209 -21.89 -10.11 -10.51
N ASN A 210 -20.78 -9.81 -11.19
CA ASN A 210 -20.38 -8.44 -11.50
C ASN A 210 -21.32 -7.71 -12.47
N LYS A 211 -22.21 -8.43 -13.17
CA LYS A 211 -23.22 -7.81 -14.05
C LYS A 211 -24.38 -7.20 -13.27
N HIS A 212 -24.62 -7.67 -12.04
CA HIS A 212 -25.80 -7.33 -11.25
C HIS A 212 -25.46 -6.54 -9.99
N ASP A 213 -24.29 -6.79 -9.38
CA ASP A 213 -23.82 -6.06 -8.21
C ASP A 213 -23.07 -4.78 -8.63
N LYS A 214 -23.45 -3.64 -8.03
CA LYS A 214 -22.84 -2.33 -8.27
C LYS A 214 -21.92 -1.90 -7.13
N ILE A 215 -21.98 -2.58 -6.00
CA ILE A 215 -21.24 -2.23 -4.78
C ILE A 215 -20.00 -3.10 -4.69
N TYR A 216 -20.17 -4.41 -4.84
CA TYR A 216 -19.08 -5.36 -4.71
C TYR A 216 -18.56 -5.80 -6.08
N HIS A 217 -17.27 -6.11 -6.08
CA HIS A 217 -16.62 -6.83 -7.16
C HIS A 217 -16.38 -8.29 -6.74
N TYR A 218 -16.58 -9.20 -7.67
CA TYR A 218 -16.42 -10.63 -7.52
C TYR A 218 -15.24 -11.10 -8.34
N THR A 219 -14.23 -11.62 -7.65
CA THR A 219 -12.96 -12.04 -8.26
C THR A 219 -12.77 -13.54 -8.08
N TRP A 220 -12.62 -14.27 -9.18
CA TRP A 220 -12.27 -15.69 -9.14
C TRP A 220 -10.76 -15.86 -8.98
N GLN A 221 -10.32 -16.37 -7.83
CA GLN A 221 -8.90 -16.49 -7.50
C GLN A 221 -8.62 -17.80 -6.75
N TYR A 222 -7.42 -18.34 -6.92
CA TYR A 222 -6.97 -19.47 -6.11
C TYR A 222 -6.72 -19.03 -4.66
N ASP A 223 -7.35 -19.74 -3.73
CA ASP A 223 -7.17 -19.54 -2.29
C ASP A 223 -6.06 -20.48 -1.79
N PRO A 224 -4.89 -19.95 -1.37
CA PRO A 224 -3.80 -20.79 -0.87
C PRO A 224 -4.14 -21.55 0.41
N GLU A 225 -5.09 -21.08 1.23
CA GLU A 225 -5.43 -21.73 2.50
C GLU A 225 -6.33 -22.96 2.27
N ASN A 226 -7.28 -22.84 1.33
CA ASN A 226 -8.24 -23.90 1.02
C ASN A 226 -7.82 -24.75 -0.19
N GLU A 227 -6.69 -24.42 -0.81
CA GLU A 227 -6.12 -25.07 -2.00
C GLU A 227 -7.10 -25.25 -3.17
N LYS A 228 -8.01 -24.29 -3.34
CA LYS A 228 -9.03 -24.32 -4.40
C LYS A 228 -9.32 -22.92 -4.93
N PHE A 229 -9.85 -22.86 -6.13
CA PHE A 229 -10.40 -21.59 -6.63
C PHE A 229 -11.67 -21.22 -5.87
N THR A 230 -11.75 -19.95 -5.50
CA THR A 230 -12.83 -19.36 -4.71
C THR A 230 -13.26 -18.05 -5.36
N CYS A 231 -14.57 -17.76 -5.30
CA CYS A 231 -15.11 -16.46 -5.70
C CYS A 231 -15.07 -15.51 -4.50
N TYR A 232 -14.17 -14.52 -4.55
CA TYR A 232 -14.02 -13.52 -3.49
C TYR A 232 -14.91 -12.31 -3.76
N ARG A 233 -15.77 -11.98 -2.80
CA ARG A 233 -16.49 -10.69 -2.79
C ARG A 233 -15.60 -9.62 -2.15
N ASN A 234 -15.30 -8.56 -2.87
CA ASN A 234 -14.39 -7.50 -2.42
C ASN A 234 -14.85 -6.12 -2.90
N LEU A 235 -14.21 -5.06 -2.40
CA LEU A 235 -14.47 -3.66 -2.79
C LEU A 235 -13.35 -3.10 -3.66
N LEU A 236 -12.46 -3.95 -4.19
CA LEU A 236 -11.34 -3.50 -4.98
C LEU A 236 -11.82 -3.13 -6.39
N TYR A 237 -11.57 -1.89 -6.78
CA TYR A 237 -11.70 -1.44 -8.15
C TYR A 237 -10.37 -0.82 -8.59
N THR A 238 -10.02 -1.03 -9.85
CA THR A 238 -8.81 -0.44 -10.43
C THR A 238 -9.14 0.93 -11.02
N THR A 239 -8.21 1.88 -10.87
CA THR A 239 -8.32 3.21 -11.48
C THR A 239 -7.18 3.43 -12.46
N ALA A 240 -7.45 4.22 -13.50
CA ALA A 240 -6.42 4.64 -14.44
C ALA A 240 -5.49 5.66 -13.74
N ALA A 241 -4.25 5.24 -13.48
CA ALA A 241 -3.20 6.10 -12.95
C ALA A 241 -2.45 6.79 -14.11
N GLU A 242 -3.14 7.69 -14.79
CA GLU A 242 -2.62 8.48 -15.90
C GLU A 242 -2.46 9.95 -15.47
N SER A 243 -1.37 10.60 -15.90
CA SER A 243 -1.19 12.03 -15.63
C SER A 243 -2.34 12.83 -16.24
N PRO A 244 -2.98 13.75 -15.49
CA PRO A 244 -3.99 14.64 -16.04
C PRO A 244 -3.50 15.44 -17.26
N ALA A 245 -2.18 15.63 -17.40
CA ALA A 245 -1.59 16.32 -18.55
C ALA A 245 -1.86 15.62 -19.89
N PHE A 246 -2.06 14.30 -19.91
CA PHE A 246 -2.39 13.56 -21.15
C PHE A 246 -3.88 13.60 -21.50
N LYS A 247 -4.74 14.06 -20.57
CA LYS A 247 -6.20 14.19 -20.79
C LYS A 247 -6.63 15.58 -21.24
N LEU A 248 -5.71 16.55 -21.21
CA LEU A 248 -5.98 17.92 -21.63
C LEU A 248 -5.55 18.06 -23.10
N ASP A 249 -6.53 18.14 -24.00
CA ASP A 249 -6.27 18.42 -25.42
C ASP A 249 -5.47 19.73 -25.56
N GLY A 250 -4.30 19.65 -26.21
CA GLY A 250 -3.52 20.83 -26.60
C GLY A 250 -2.47 21.35 -25.61
N ILE A 251 -2.22 20.66 -24.48
CA ILE A 251 -1.09 21.00 -23.60
C ILE A 251 -0.10 19.84 -23.58
N PHE A 252 0.92 19.89 -24.47
CA PHE A 252 2.19 19.27 -24.14
C PHE A 252 2.66 19.91 -22.82
N PRO A 253 2.80 19.17 -21.72
CA PRO A 253 3.26 19.74 -20.47
C PRO A 253 4.63 20.38 -20.73
N ARG A 254 4.70 21.70 -20.54
CA ARG A 254 5.96 22.45 -20.58
C ARG A 254 6.96 21.70 -19.69
N ASN A 255 8.08 21.27 -20.29
CA ASN A 255 9.28 20.70 -19.66
C ASN A 255 9.46 19.16 -19.63
N PHE A 256 9.04 18.42 -20.67
CA PHE A 256 9.74 17.18 -21.04
C PHE A 256 10.54 17.38 -22.34
N PHE A 257 11.48 18.32 -22.30
CA PHE A 257 12.67 18.32 -23.15
C PHE A 257 13.87 18.11 -22.22
N TYR A 258 14.95 17.53 -22.73
CA TYR A 258 16.12 16.95 -22.04
C TYR A 258 15.87 15.50 -21.59
N LEU A 259 16.40 14.46 -22.22
CA LEU A 259 17.70 14.32 -22.89
C LEU A 259 17.56 13.45 -24.13
N ASP A 260 17.74 14.06 -25.29
CA ASP A 260 18.23 13.38 -26.49
C ASP A 260 19.34 14.27 -27.05
N LYS A 261 20.51 13.67 -27.30
CA LYS A 261 21.78 14.25 -27.81
C LYS A 261 22.75 14.88 -26.80
N THR A 262 23.69 14.05 -26.33
CA THR A 262 25.13 14.19 -26.65
C THR A 262 25.70 12.83 -26.93
#